data_AF-A0A517IAD2-F1
#
_entry.id   AF-A0A517IAD2-F1
#
_cell.length_a   1.000
_cell.length_b   1.000
_cell.length_c   1.000
_cell.angle_alpha   90.00
_cell.angle_beta   90.00
_cell.angle_gamma   90.00
#
_symmetry.space_group_name_H-M   'P 1'
#
loop_
_entity.id
_entity.type
_entity.pdbx_description
1 polymer ?
#
loop_
_entity_poly.entity_id
_entity_poly.type
_entity_poly.pdbx_seq_one_letter_code
_entity_poly.pdbx_strand_id
1 'polypeptide(L)' 'MARKELPDESSGLNRSRREWIESAVYLKAEGFEVAGALFHLQDHEQVSENEVKKRLVKYRGGEK' A
#
# COMPACT_ATOMS: atom_id res chain seq x y z
N MET A 1 24.96 -21.71 -14.60
CA MET A 1 24.43 -20.40 -15.04
C MET A 1 22.93 -20.61 -15.24
N ALA A 2 21.97 -19.95 -14.61
CA ALA A 2 21.92 -18.75 -13.80
C ALA A 2 20.93 -18.98 -12.65
N ARG A 3 21.28 -18.56 -11.44
CA ARG A 3 20.29 -18.34 -10.39
C ARG A 3 19.38 -17.24 -10.92
N LYS A 4 18.10 -17.54 -11.16
CA LYS A 4 17.08 -16.51 -11.29
C LYS A 4 17.05 -15.82 -9.93
N GLU A 5 17.78 -14.72 -9.84
CA GLU A 5 17.60 -13.71 -8.82
C GLU A 5 16.15 -13.26 -8.97
N LEU A 6 15.26 -13.91 -8.21
CA LEU A 6 13.98 -13.33 -7.87
C LEU A 6 14.32 -11.94 -7.33
N PRO A 7 13.86 -10.84 -7.94
CA PRO A 7 14.06 -9.53 -7.33
C PRO A 7 13.50 -9.65 -5.92
N ASP A 8 14.30 -9.23 -4.94
CA ASP A 8 13.92 -9.09 -3.55
C ASP A 8 12.73 -8.11 -3.50
N GLU A 9 11.53 -8.63 -3.75
CA GLU A 9 10.27 -7.89 -3.88
C GLU A 9 9.74 -7.48 -2.49
N SER A 10 10.64 -7.32 -1.52
CA SER A 10 10.37 -6.93 -0.13
C SER A 10 11.18 -5.71 0.31
N SER A 11 11.92 -5.08 -0.60
CA SER A 11 12.70 -3.87 -0.31
C SER A 11 12.13 -2.66 -1.06
N GLY A 12 10.91 -2.24 -0.69
CA GLY A 12 10.34 -0.94 -1.10
C GLY A 12 9.30 -0.99 -2.23
N LEU A 13 8.23 -1.78 -2.06
CA LEU A 13 7.03 -1.66 -2.89
C LEU A 13 6.47 -0.24 -2.78
N ASN A 14 6.81 0.59 -3.77
CA ASN A 14 6.18 1.87 -4.03
C ASN A 14 5.20 1.64 -5.17
N ARG A 15 3.92 1.85 -4.88
CA ARG A 15 2.85 1.75 -5.87
C ARG A 15 2.01 3.01 -5.83
N SER A 16 1.34 3.29 -6.93
CA SER A 16 0.39 4.40 -7.00
C SER A 16 -0.77 4.20 -6.02
N ARG A 17 -1.44 5.29 -5.59
CA ARG A 17 -2.66 5.20 -4.79
C ARG A 17 -3.68 4.23 -5.39
N ARG A 18 -3.90 4.31 -6.70
CA ARG A 18 -4.87 3.45 -7.40
C ARG A 18 -4.51 1.97 -7.33
N GLU A 19 -3.24 1.66 -7.58
CA GLU A 19 -2.69 0.31 -7.47
C GLU A 19 -2.83 -0.25 -6.04
N TRP A 20 -2.68 0.59 -5.02
CA TRP A 20 -2.92 0.19 -3.64
C TRP A 20 -4.38 -0.12 -3.34
N ILE A 21 -5.31 0.66 -3.92
CA ILE A 21 -6.76 0.42 -3.80
C ILE A 21 -7.13 -0.91 -4.48
N GLU A 22 -6.58 -1.17 -5.67
CA GLU A 22 -6.76 -2.43 -6.40
C GLU A 22 -6.10 -3.61 -5.65
N SER A 23 -4.97 -3.36 -4.99
CA SER A 23 -4.24 -4.33 -4.17
C SER A 23 -4.71 -4.35 -2.70
N ALA A 24 -5.91 -3.84 -2.36
CA ALA A 24 -6.35 -3.75 -0.96
C ALA A 24 -6.37 -5.11 -0.24
N VAL A 25 -6.65 -6.19 -0.98
CA VAL A 25 -6.60 -7.58 -0.49
C VAL A 25 -5.21 -7.93 0.09
N TYR A 26 -4.13 -7.44 -0.54
CA TYR A 26 -2.76 -7.64 -0.04
C TYR A 26 -2.55 -7.01 1.34
N LEU A 27 -3.23 -5.89 1.60
CA LEU A 27 -3.18 -5.15 2.86
C LEU A 27 -4.17 -5.66 3.91
N LYS A 28 -4.92 -6.74 3.62
CA LYS A 28 -6.02 -7.25 4.46
C LYS A 28 -7.02 -6.13 4.81
N ALA A 29 -7.31 -5.29 3.82
CA ALA A 29 -8.23 -4.17 3.91
C ALA A 29 -9.17 -4.16 2.71
N GLU A 30 -10.30 -3.47 2.86
CA GLU A 30 -11.21 -3.23 1.75
C GLU A 30 -10.72 -2.05 0.89
N GLY A 31 -11.04 -2.07 -0.40
CA GLY A 31 -10.63 -1.02 -1.33
C GLY A 31 -11.06 0.38 -0.89
N PHE A 32 -12.24 0.50 -0.28
CA PHE A 32 -12.72 1.78 0.26
C PHE A 32 -11.93 2.22 1.50
N GLU A 33 -11.41 1.30 2.32
CA GLU A 33 -10.56 1.64 3.46
C GLU A 33 -9.21 2.18 2.98
N VAL A 34 -8.62 1.54 1.97
CA VAL A 34 -7.38 2.02 1.34
C VAL A 34 -7.62 3.37 0.66
N ALA A 35 -8.72 3.52 -0.08
CA ALA A 35 -9.08 4.76 -0.74
C ALA A 35 -9.32 5.90 0.27
N GLY A 36 -9.92 5.60 1.42
CA GLY A 36 -10.14 6.53 2.52
C GLY A 36 -8.86 6.88 3.27
N ALA A 37 -7.99 5.90 3.54
CA ALA A 37 -6.69 6.12 4.16
C ALA A 37 -5.74 6.94 3.26
N LEU A 38 -5.86 6.81 1.94
CA LEU A 38 -5.06 7.52 0.95
C LEU A 38 -5.83 8.71 0.32
N PHE A 39 -6.94 9.15 0.88
CA PHE A 39 -7.80 10.20 0.28
C PHE A 39 -7.02 11.49 -0.01
N HIS A 40 -6.07 11.84 0.85
CA HIS A 40 -5.23 13.03 0.73
C HIS A 40 -4.15 12.93 -0.36
N LEU A 41 -3.90 11.74 -0.93
CA LEU A 41 -2.86 11.52 -1.94
C LEU A 41 -3.44 11.56 -3.35
N GLN A 42 -2.61 11.96 -4.31
CA GLN A 42 -3.02 11.93 -5.71
C GLN A 42 -3.02 10.49 -6.28
N ASP A 43 -3.79 10.26 -7.33
CA ASP A 43 -3.99 8.91 -7.89
C ASP A 43 -2.68 8.27 -8.38
N HIS A 44 -1.78 9.09 -8.92
CA HIS A 44 -0.45 8.71 -9.42
C HIS A 44 0.67 8.82 -8.38
N GLU A 45 0.35 9.26 -7.16
CA GLU A 45 1.34 9.44 -6.11
C GLU A 45 1.88 8.09 -5.66
N GLN A 46 3.21 7.96 -5.69
CA GLN A 46 3.89 6.74 -5.27
C GLN A 46 3.91 6.68 -3.75
N VAL A 47 3.30 5.64 -3.20
CA VAL A 47 3.21 5.41 -1.78
C VAL A 47 3.91 4.10 -1.45
N SER A 48 4.79 4.15 -0.46
CA SER A 48 5.39 2.93 0.07
C SER A 48 4.37 2.13 0.87
N GLU A 49 4.48 0.81 0.84
CA GLU A 49 3.61 -0.09 1.62
C GLU A 49 3.51 0.31 3.10
N ASN A 50 4.63 0.66 3.72
CA ASN A 50 4.69 0.99 5.15
C ASN A 50 3.88 2.26 5.48
N GLU A 51 3.89 3.25 4.58
CA GLU A 51 3.10 4.47 4.70
C GLU A 51 1.60 4.16 4.51
N VAL A 52 1.24 3.31 3.55
CA VAL A 52 -0.16 2.87 3.37
C VAL A 52 -0.67 2.15 4.60
N LYS A 53 0.12 1.22 5.17
CA LYS A 53 -0.21 0.51 6.42
C LYS A 53 -0.41 1.48 7.58
N LYS A 54 0.51 2.44 7.76
CA LYS A 54 0.40 3.46 8.83
C LYS A 54 -0.88 4.28 8.70
N ARG A 55 -1.20 4.71 7.48
CA ARG A 55 -2.43 5.47 7.18
C ARG A 55 -3.69 4.64 7.36
N LEU A 56 -3.68 3.37 6.96
CA LEU A 56 -4.79 2.44 7.16
C LEU A 56 -5.07 2.21 8.64
N VAL A 57 -4.04 2.01 9.45
CA VAL A 57 -4.18 1.86 10.92
C VAL A 57 -4.81 3.12 11.52
N LYS A 58 -4.33 4.30 11.11
CA LYS A 58 -4.90 5.58 11.52
C LYS A 58 -6.36 5.74 11.09
N TYR A 59 -6.67 5.39 9.84
CA TYR A 59 -8.02 5.48 9.28
C TYR A 59 -9.01 4.57 10.00
N ARG A 60 -8.60 3.36 10.39
CA ARG A 60 -9.41 2.42 11.20
C ARG A 60 -9.63 2.89 12.65
N GLY A 61 -9.10 4.04 13.04
CA GLY A 61 -9.18 4.53 14.42
C GLY A 61 -8.31 3.72 15.39
N GLY A 62 -7.32 2.99 14.89
CA GLY A 62 -6.38 2.19 15.67
C GLY A 62 -5.28 3.01 16.36
N GLU A 63 -5.49 4.30 16.62
CA GLU A 63 -4.66 5.06 17.55
C GLU A 63 -4.94 4.53 18.96
N LYS A 64 -4.05 3.69 19.48
CA LYS A 64 -3.88 3.45 20.92
C LYS A 64 -2.69 4.23 21.43
#